data_AF-A0A2X3FG22-F1
#
_entry.id   AF-A0A2X3FG22-F1
#
_cell.length_a   1.000
_cell.length_b   1.000
_cell.length_c   1.000
_cell.angle_alpha   90.00
_cell.angle_beta   90.00
_cell.angle_gamma   90.00
#
_symmetry.space_group_name_H-M   'P 1'
#
loop_
_entity.id
_entity.type
_entity.pdbx_description
1 polymer ?
#
loop_
_entity_poly.entity_id
_entity_poly.type
_entity_poly.pdbx_seq_one_letter_code
_entity_poly.pdbx_strand_id
1 'polypeptide(L)'
;MPKTEGQKLAGALKAHVNDYNVDVIDSQSATKLTPAATEGGLHQIETASGAVLKARSVIIATGAKWRNMNVPGEDQYRTKA
;
A
#
# COMPACT_ATOMS: atom_id res chain seq x y z
N MET A 1 -2.65 -28.37 13.23
CA MET A 1 -2.27 -26.96 13.43
C MET A 1 -2.91 -26.13 12.34
N PRO A 2 -3.57 -25.00 12.64
CA PRO A 2 -4.13 -24.13 11.60
C PRO A 2 -3.00 -23.49 10.78
N LYS A 3 -3.12 -23.53 9.45
CA LYS A 3 -2.18 -22.92 8.49
C LYS A 3 -2.96 -21.99 7.56
N THR A 4 -2.35 -20.88 7.18
CA THR A 4 -2.86 -19.99 6.12
C THR A 4 -1.75 -19.70 5.12
N GLU A 5 -2.14 -19.27 3.93
CA GLU A 5 -1.24 -18.93 2.84
C GLU A 5 -1.44 -17.47 2.45
N GLY A 6 -0.43 -16.86 1.82
CA GLY A 6 -0.43 -15.42 1.51
C GLY A 6 -1.65 -14.99 0.69
N GLN A 7 -2.01 -15.76 -0.35
CA GLN A 7 -3.19 -15.48 -1.17
C GLN A 7 -4.49 -15.55 -0.36
N LYS A 8 -4.63 -16.54 0.54
CA LYS A 8 -5.82 -16.68 1.40
C LYS A 8 -5.93 -15.54 2.40
N LEU A 9 -4.81 -15.15 3.02
CA LEU A 9 -4.78 -14.03 3.96
C LEU A 9 -5.10 -12.70 3.29
N ALA A 10 -4.52 -12.43 2.12
CA ALA A 10 -4.79 -11.21 1.36
C ALA A 10 -6.27 -11.12 0.93
N GLY A 11 -6.85 -12.24 0.49
CA GLY A 11 -8.27 -12.31 0.17
C GLY A 11 -9.18 -12.04 1.38
N ALA A 12 -8.86 -12.60 2.54
CA ALA A 12 -9.61 -12.36 3.77
C ALA A 12 -9.54 -10.89 4.23
N LEU A 13 -8.38 -10.25 4.10
CA LEU A 13 -8.23 -8.81 4.40
C LEU A 13 -9.07 -7.95 3.45
N LYS A 14 -9.05 -8.24 2.14
CA LYS A 14 -9.85 -7.51 1.17
C LYS A 14 -11.36 -7.67 1.43
N ALA A 15 -11.80 -8.88 1.76
CA ALA A 15 -13.19 -9.13 2.13
C ALA A 15 -13.61 -8.28 3.33
N HIS A 16 -12.80 -8.29 4.39
CA HIS A 16 -13.09 -7.49 5.59
C HIS A 16 -13.10 -5.98 5.32
N VAL A 17 -12.26 -5.46 4.42
CA VAL A 17 -12.30 -4.03 4.02
C VAL A 17 -13.58 -3.71 3.26
N ASN A 18 -14.03 -4.59 2.36
CA ASN A 18 -15.22 -4.39 1.55
C ASN A 18 -16.53 -4.38 2.36
N ASP A 19 -16.52 -4.94 3.57
CA ASP A 19 -17.68 -4.90 4.48
C ASP A 19 -17.95 -3.47 5.02
N TYR A 20 -17.01 -2.54 4.82
CA TYR A 20 -17.12 -1.14 5.23
C TYR A 20 -17.13 -0.21 4.01
N ASN A 21 -17.67 1.00 4.21
CA ASN A 21 -17.69 2.05 3.18
C ASN A 21 -16.30 2.69 3.02
N VAL A 22 -15.36 1.94 2.47
CA VAL A 22 -14.00 2.36 2.17
C VAL A 22 -13.85 2.48 0.66
N ASP A 23 -13.42 3.64 0.18
CA ASP A 23 -13.03 3.80 -1.22
C ASP A 23 -11.62 3.22 -1.43
N VAL A 24 -11.56 2.10 -2.16
CA VAL A 24 -10.33 1.37 -2.41
C VAL A 24 -9.79 1.75 -3.79
N ILE A 25 -8.75 2.60 -3.79
CA ILE A 25 -8.04 3.00 -5.00
C ILE A 25 -6.77 2.16 -5.13
N ASP A 26 -6.79 1.18 -6.04
CA ASP A 26 -5.64 0.30 -6.31
C ASP A 26 -4.77 0.84 -7.45
N SER A 27 -3.57 0.26 -7.60
CA SER A 27 -2.62 0.58 -8.68
C SER A 27 -2.20 2.05 -8.75
N GLN A 28 -2.11 2.73 -7.60
CA GLN A 28 -1.59 4.10 -7.49
C GLN A 28 -0.31 4.12 -6.65
N SER A 29 0.66 4.91 -7.11
CA SER A 29 1.88 5.19 -6.36
C SER A 29 1.87 6.65 -5.92
N ALA A 30 1.88 6.91 -4.61
CA ALA A 30 2.05 8.26 -4.08
C ALA A 30 3.49 8.73 -4.29
N THR A 31 3.68 9.92 -4.86
CA THR A 31 5.00 10.51 -5.17
C THR A 31 5.37 11.66 -4.25
N LYS A 32 4.38 12.39 -3.72
CA LYS A 32 4.62 13.54 -2.85
C LYS A 32 3.49 13.77 -1.86
N LEU A 33 3.86 14.09 -0.62
CA LEU A 33 2.98 14.57 0.43
C LEU A 33 3.25 16.07 0.64
N THR A 34 2.21 16.89 0.48
CA THR A 34 2.23 18.30 0.83
C THR A 34 1.38 18.51 2.10
N PRO A 35 1.99 18.90 3.24
CA PRO A 35 1.25 19.17 4.47
C PRO A 35 0.26 20.34 4.32
N ALA A 36 -0.81 20.32 5.11
CA ALA A 36 -1.72 21.46 5.19
C ALA A 36 -0.97 22.71 5.67
N ALA A 37 -1.23 23.87 5.04
CA ALA A 37 -0.59 25.13 5.40
C ALA A 37 -1.09 25.73 6.72
N THR A 38 -2.27 25.31 7.16
CA THR A 38 -2.93 25.76 8.39
C THR A 38 -3.46 24.57 9.16
N GLU A 39 -3.56 24.72 10.48
CA GLU A 39 -4.18 23.71 11.34
C GLU A 39 -5.64 23.47 10.93
N GLY A 40 -6.04 22.21 10.84
CA GLY A 40 -7.37 21.81 10.33
C GLY A 40 -7.55 21.90 8.80
N GLY A 41 -6.51 22.30 8.06
CA GLY A 41 -6.49 22.30 6.60
C GLY A 41 -6.39 20.90 5.98
N LEU A 42 -6.29 20.84 4.64
CA LEU A 42 -6.20 19.58 3.89
C LEU A 42 -4.76 19.30 3.46
N HIS A 43 -4.25 18.14 3.82
CA HIS A 43 -3.04 17.56 3.25
C HIS A 43 -3.31 17.11 1.81
N GLN A 44 -2.26 17.13 0.99
CA GLN A 44 -2.36 16.72 -0.41
C GLN A 44 -1.39 15.57 -0.70
N ILE A 45 -1.87 14.56 -1.41
CA ILE A 45 -1.06 13.46 -1.94
C ILE A 45 -1.10 13.55 -3.46
N GLU A 46 0.07 13.74 -4.07
CA GLU A 46 0.26 13.63 -5.51
C GLU A 46 0.57 12.16 -5.85
N THR A 47 -0.05 11.63 -6.91
CA THR A 47 0.23 10.29 -7.42
C THR A 47 1.13 10.34 -8.66
N ALA A 48 1.82 9.24 -8.96
CA ALA A 48 2.65 9.10 -10.16
C ALA A 48 1.84 9.23 -11.46
N SER A 49 0.53 8.96 -11.40
CA SER A 49 -0.42 9.15 -12.49
C SER A 49 -0.82 10.63 -12.71
N GLY A 50 -0.40 11.55 -11.82
CA GLY A 50 -0.70 12.97 -11.90
C GLY A 50 -1.98 13.40 -11.16
N ALA A 51 -2.67 12.49 -10.47
CA ALA A 51 -3.82 12.84 -9.65
C ALA A 51 -3.40 13.48 -8.32
N VAL A 52 -4.28 14.31 -7.75
CA VAL A 52 -4.08 14.93 -6.43
C VAL A 52 -5.25 14.63 -5.52
N LEU A 53 -4.99 13.88 -4.46
CA LEU A 53 -5.96 13.55 -3.42
C LEU A 53 -5.79 14.51 -2.24
N LYS A 54 -6.91 14.89 -1.61
CA LYS A 54 -6.91 15.81 -0.46
C LYS A 54 -7.57 15.15 0.75
N ALA A 55 -6.94 15.24 1.92
CA ALA A 55 -7.44 14.63 3.14
C ALA A 55 -7.14 15.49 4.38
N ARG A 56 -8.00 15.45 5.39
CA ARG A 56 -7.76 16.13 6.68
C ARG A 56 -6.65 15.47 7.51
N SER A 57 -6.50 14.16 7.35
CA SER A 57 -5.50 13.35 8.04
C SER A 57 -4.95 12.31 7.08
N VAL A 58 -3.66 11.98 7.20
CA VAL A 58 -2.97 11.01 6.34
C VAL A 58 -2.31 9.96 7.21
N ILE A 59 -2.52 8.68 6.87
CA ILE A 59 -1.83 7.54 7.48
C ILE A 59 -0.90 6.94 6.42
N ILE A 60 0.39 6.82 6.74
CA ILE A 60 1.40 6.25 5.83
C ILE A 60 1.67 4.80 6.24
N ALA A 61 1.35 3.87 5.34
CA ALA A 61 1.53 2.44 5.55
C ALA A 61 2.10 1.73 4.30
N THR A 62 3.07 2.35 3.62
CA THR A 62 3.66 1.87 2.36
C THR A 62 4.60 0.67 2.51
N GLY A 63 4.85 0.21 3.74
CA GLY A 63 5.73 -0.91 4.03
C GLY A 63 7.20 -0.63 3.69
N ALA A 64 7.93 -1.67 3.30
CA ALA A 64 9.34 -1.60 2.94
C ALA A 64 9.69 -2.66 1.90
N LYS A 65 10.81 -2.46 1.19
CA LYS A 65 11.38 -3.46 0.28
C LYS A 65 12.62 -4.08 0.91
N TRP A 66 12.59 -5.38 1.18
CA TRP A 66 13.78 -6.12 1.59
C TRP A 66 14.80 -6.13 0.46
N ARG A 67 16.07 -5.90 0.81
CA ARG A 67 17.16 -5.86 -0.16
C ARG A 67 17.39 -7.26 -0.73
N ASN A 68 17.54 -7.34 -2.05
CA ASN A 68 17.94 -8.55 -2.75
C ASN A 68 19.46 -8.76 -2.59
N MET A 69 19.90 -10.02 -2.65
CA MET A 69 21.32 -10.35 -2.74
C MET A 69 21.91 -10.01 -4.13
N ASN A 70 21.06 -9.90 -5.15
CA ASN A 70 21.38 -9.65 -6.55
C ASN A 70 22.36 -10.69 -7.13
N VAL A 71 22.11 -11.96 -6.82
CA VAL A 71 22.92 -13.09 -7.30
C VAL A 71 22.18 -13.90 -8.36
N PRO A 72 22.87 -14.48 -9.35
CA PRO A 72 22.24 -15.37 -10.32
C PRO A 72 21.46 -16.49 -9.63
N GLY A 73 20.19 -16.67 -10.01
CA GLY A 73 19.30 -17.69 -9.45
C GLY A 73 18.44 -17.24 -8.25
N GLU A 74 18.67 -16.07 -7.65
CA GLU A 74 17.89 -15.59 -6.49
C GLU A 74 16.38 -15.56 -6.78
N ASP A 75 15.96 -14.96 -7.89
CA ASP A 75 14.54 -14.87 -8.25
C ASP A 75 13.90 -16.23 -8.55
N GLN A 76 14.70 -17.21 -9.00
CA GLN A 76 14.21 -18.56 -9.31
C GLN A 76 13.88 -19.38 -8.06
N TYR A 77 14.50 -19.05 -6.91
CA TYR A 77 14.33 -19.77 -5.65
C TYR A 77 13.58 -18.98 -4.56
N ARG A 78 13.36 -17.67 -4.74
CA ARG A 78 12.69 -16.80 -3.75
C ARG A 78 11.27 -17.21 -3.34
N THR A 79 10.56 -17.95 -4.19
CA THR A 79 9.13 -18.27 -3.97
C THR A 79 8.80 -19.74 -4.27
N LYS A 80 9.81 -20.62 -4.34
CA LYS A 80 9.57 -22.06 -4.38
C LYS A 80 9.48 -22.58 -2.95
N ALA A 81 8.25 -22.81 -2.50
CA ALA A 81 7.91 -23.61 -1.33
C ALA A 81 6.93 -24.72 -1.77
#